data_AF-A0A537UBB4-F1
#
_entry.id   AF-A0A537UBB4-F1
#
_cell.length_a   1.000
_cell.length_b   1.000
_cell.length_c   1.000
_cell.angle_alpha   90.00
_cell.angle_beta   90.00
_cell.angle_gamma   90.00
#
_symmetry.space_group_name_H-M   'P 1'
#
loop_
_entity.id
_entity.type
_entity.pdbx_description
1 polymer ?
#
loop_
_entity_poly.entity_id
_entity_poly.type
_entity_poly.pdbx_seq_one_letter_code
_entity_poly.pdbx_strand_id
1 'polypeptide(L)'
;DALGNAHLLGTLLAQHGVVAIPPEILGHMLPFFIKAAPAVICNGDPPFSIWEHPPRVGRIPPHRTDAGSFLLAECYGCANHTLIKDVDGLYEADPKTDPKAAFIKDITVMELKARKLPTLPFDRVLIDLLACARQVKQFQIINGLKPHLLVPALRGEHVGTIVRKDAAD
;
A
#
# COMPACT_ATOMS: atom_id res chain seq x y z
N ASP A 1 4.93 15.78 -4.18
CA ASP A 1 3.81 15.25 -3.38
C ASP A 1 3.18 14.09 -4.13
N ALA A 2 2.24 13.35 -3.54
CA ALA A 2 1.66 12.18 -4.20
C ALA A 2 0.83 12.55 -5.44
N LEU A 3 0.19 13.73 -5.43
CA LEU A 3 -0.55 14.25 -6.58
C LEU A 3 0.36 14.55 -7.79
N GLY A 4 1.50 15.21 -7.56
CA GLY A 4 2.50 15.44 -8.60
C GLY A 4 3.04 14.14 -9.20
N ASN A 5 3.29 13.13 -8.35
CA ASN A 5 3.72 11.80 -8.82
C ASN A 5 2.65 11.11 -9.68
N ALA A 6 1.38 11.21 -9.29
CA ALA A 6 0.26 10.67 -10.06
C ALA A 6 0.17 11.33 -11.46
N HIS A 7 0.42 12.63 -11.55
CA HIS A 7 0.42 13.34 -12.84
C HIS A 7 1.61 12.95 -13.74
N LEU A 8 2.81 12.79 -13.16
CA LEU A 8 3.99 12.31 -13.89
C LEU A 8 3.76 10.91 -14.45
N LEU A 9 3.31 9.97 -13.62
CA LEU A 9 3.03 8.61 -14.06
C LEU A 9 1.88 8.55 -15.06
N GLY A 10 0.84 9.37 -14.84
CA GLY A 10 -0.29 9.54 -15.75
C GLY A 10 0.14 9.96 -17.15
N THR A 11 1.02 10.96 -17.23
CA THR A 11 1.56 11.44 -18.50
C THR A 11 2.34 10.36 -19.24
N LEU A 12 3.18 9.59 -18.53
CA LEU A 12 4.00 8.52 -19.13
C LEU A 12 3.13 7.38 -19.68
N LEU A 13 2.03 7.06 -19.01
CA LEU A 13 1.14 5.95 -19.35
C LEU A 13 -0.07 6.36 -20.21
N ALA A 14 -0.25 7.66 -20.49
CA ALA A 14 -1.36 8.18 -21.29
C ALA A 14 -1.40 7.57 -22.71
N GLN A 15 -0.23 7.32 -23.31
CA GLN A 15 -0.12 6.65 -24.61
C GLN A 15 -0.70 5.22 -24.64
N HIS A 16 -0.84 4.59 -23.46
CA HIS A 16 -1.46 3.27 -23.30
C HIS A 16 -2.94 3.36 -22.88
N GLY A 17 -3.54 4.55 -22.91
CA GLY A 17 -4.93 4.79 -22.51
C GLY A 17 -5.16 4.78 -20.99
N VAL A 18 -4.11 4.80 -20.17
CA VAL A 18 -4.22 4.87 -18.71
C VAL A 18 -4.69 6.26 -18.29
N VAL A 19 -5.66 6.31 -17.38
CA VAL A 19 -6.28 7.57 -16.94
C VAL A 19 -5.82 7.94 -15.53
N ALA A 20 -5.21 9.11 -15.36
CA ALA A 20 -4.98 9.71 -14.05
C ALA A 20 -6.25 10.43 -13.58
N ILE A 21 -6.86 9.93 -12.51
CA ILE A 21 -8.13 10.44 -11.98
C ILE A 21 -7.86 11.56 -10.95
N PRO A 22 -8.48 12.75 -11.11
CA PRO A 22 -8.43 13.80 -10.09
C PRO A 22 -9.01 13.32 -8.75
N PRO A 23 -8.40 13.68 -7.61
CA PRO A 23 -8.83 13.21 -6.29
C PRO A 23 -10.31 13.48 -5.99
N GLU A 24 -10.86 14.59 -6.48
CA GLU A 24 -12.20 15.08 -6.18
C GLU A 24 -13.31 14.17 -6.74
N ILE A 25 -13.02 13.43 -7.82
CA ILE A 25 -14.00 12.57 -8.49
C ILE A 25 -13.74 11.08 -8.28
N LEU A 26 -12.61 10.71 -7.67
CA LEU A 26 -12.18 9.32 -7.51
C LEU A 26 -13.26 8.47 -6.84
N GLY A 27 -13.78 8.92 -5.69
CA GLY A 27 -14.76 8.15 -4.91
C GLY A 27 -16.08 7.88 -5.65
N HIS A 28 -16.46 8.75 -6.59
CA HIS A 28 -17.73 8.66 -7.31
C HIS A 28 -17.61 8.00 -8.68
N MET A 29 -16.45 8.13 -9.34
CA MET A 29 -16.28 7.75 -10.74
C MET A 29 -15.31 6.59 -10.95
N LEU A 30 -14.65 6.09 -9.91
CA LEU A 30 -13.71 4.98 -10.05
C LEU A 30 -14.32 3.76 -10.78
N PRO A 31 -15.55 3.29 -10.47
CA PRO A 31 -16.16 2.18 -11.22
C PRO A 31 -16.30 2.45 -12.73
N PHE A 32 -16.61 3.70 -13.10
CA PHE A 32 -16.71 4.10 -14.51
C PHE A 32 -15.34 4.06 -15.19
N PHE A 33 -14.30 4.64 -14.58
CA PHE A 33 -12.97 4.68 -15.16
C PHE A 33 -12.35 3.29 -15.32
N ILE A 34 -12.50 2.39 -14.34
CA ILE A 34 -11.96 1.02 -14.44
C ILE A 34 -12.65 0.22 -15.56
N LYS A 35 -13.90 0.57 -15.92
CA LYS A 35 -14.60 -0.03 -17.07
C LYS A 35 -14.21 0.61 -18.41
N ALA A 36 -13.85 1.89 -18.41
CA ALA A 36 -13.57 2.66 -19.62
C ALA A 36 -12.09 2.61 -20.05
N ALA A 37 -11.17 2.38 -19.10
CA ALA A 37 -9.73 2.42 -19.33
C ALA A 37 -9.06 1.10 -18.88
N PRO A 38 -7.93 0.71 -19.50
CA PRO A 38 -7.20 -0.49 -19.12
C PRO A 38 -6.58 -0.43 -17.72
N ALA A 39 -6.30 0.78 -17.23
CA ALA A 39 -5.81 1.04 -15.88
C ALA A 39 -6.07 2.50 -15.48
N VAL A 40 -6.00 2.76 -14.19
CA VAL A 40 -6.16 4.10 -13.61
C VAL A 40 -5.02 4.41 -12.65
N ILE A 41 -4.68 5.68 -12.54
CA ILE A 41 -3.74 6.21 -11.56
C ILE A 41 -4.50 7.21 -10.69
N CYS A 42 -4.32 7.13 -9.38
CA CYS A 42 -4.92 8.05 -8.45
C CYS A 42 -3.89 8.54 -7.43
N ASN A 43 -4.20 9.66 -6.78
CA ASN A 43 -3.48 10.07 -5.59
C ASN A 43 -3.68 9.01 -4.49
N GLY A 44 -2.58 8.59 -3.86
CA GLY A 44 -2.61 7.61 -2.76
C GLY A 44 -3.01 8.22 -1.42
N ASP A 45 -2.89 9.54 -1.25
CA ASP A 45 -3.23 10.18 0.03
C ASP A 45 -4.75 10.15 0.27
N PRO A 46 -5.21 9.68 1.45
CA PRO A 46 -6.62 9.71 1.78
C PRO A 46 -7.11 11.14 1.95
N PRO A 47 -8.39 11.45 1.61
CA PRO A 47 -8.93 12.81 1.62
C PRO A 47 -9.27 13.32 3.03
N PHE A 48 -8.44 13.04 4.03
CA PHE A 48 -8.66 13.48 5.41
C PHE A 48 -8.33 14.96 5.60
N SER A 49 -7.29 15.47 4.93
CA SER A 49 -6.92 16.90 5.00
C SER A 49 -6.84 17.38 6.46
N ILE A 50 -7.51 18.48 6.81
CA ILE A 50 -7.57 19.04 8.17
C ILE A 50 -8.34 18.18 9.18
N TRP A 51 -9.01 17.12 8.72
CA TRP A 51 -9.75 16.16 9.55
C TRP A 51 -8.93 14.89 9.84
N GLU A 52 -7.63 14.90 9.56
CA GLU A 52 -6.72 13.82 9.95
C GLU A 52 -6.74 13.59 11.47
N HIS A 53 -6.69 12.32 11.84
CA HIS A 53 -6.62 11.90 13.22
C HIS A 53 -5.26 12.32 13.80
N PRO A 54 -5.23 12.99 14.96
CA PRO A 54 -3.98 13.36 15.61
C PRO A 54 -3.09 12.13 15.82
N PRO A 55 -1.79 12.19 15.46
CA PRO A 55 -0.89 11.07 15.70
C PRO A 55 -0.72 10.87 17.21
N ARG A 56 -0.56 9.61 17.63
CA ARG A 56 -0.29 9.28 19.04
C ARG A 56 1.01 9.95 19.56
N VAL A 57 2.01 10.08 18.68
CA VAL A 57 3.31 10.68 18.99
C VAL A 57 3.78 11.50 17.79
N GLY A 58 4.32 12.69 18.05
CA GLY A 58 4.92 13.54 17.01
C GLY A 58 3.90 14.39 16.26
N ARG A 59 4.25 14.77 15.03
CA ARG A 59 3.46 15.68 14.17
C ARG A 59 3.23 15.14 12.76
N ILE A 60 3.70 13.93 12.48
CA ILE A 60 3.60 13.32 11.16
C ILE A 60 2.20 12.72 11.01
N PRO A 61 1.45 13.04 9.94
CA PRO A 61 0.17 12.42 9.66
C PRO A 61 0.27 10.89 9.63
N PRO A 62 -0.58 10.17 10.39
CA PRO A 62 -0.55 8.72 10.43
C PRO A 62 -1.08 8.07 9.14
N HIS A 63 -2.10 8.65 8.49
CA HIS A 63 -2.68 8.10 7.27
C HIS A 63 -2.09 8.79 6.04
N ARG A 64 -1.12 8.16 5.39
CA ARG A 64 -0.52 8.64 4.15
C ARG A 64 -0.85 7.70 3.00
N THR A 65 -0.03 7.69 1.95
CA THR A 65 -0.29 6.98 0.70
C THR A 65 -0.52 5.48 0.84
N ASP A 66 0.16 4.79 1.77
CA ASP A 66 -0.08 3.36 1.97
C ASP A 66 -1.47 3.15 2.57
N ALA A 67 -1.85 3.99 3.55
CA ALA A 67 -3.15 3.90 4.21
C ALA A 67 -4.29 4.19 3.24
N GLY A 68 -4.18 5.25 2.43
CA GLY A 68 -5.21 5.56 1.43
C GLY A 68 -5.35 4.48 0.37
N SER A 69 -4.23 3.92 -0.13
CA SER A 69 -4.29 2.79 -1.08
C SER A 69 -4.92 1.54 -0.48
N PHE A 70 -4.64 1.23 0.80
CA PHE A 70 -5.25 0.10 1.50
C PHE A 70 -6.75 0.31 1.73
N LEU A 71 -7.16 1.49 2.18
CA LEU A 71 -8.57 1.84 2.37
C LEU A 71 -9.36 1.76 1.06
N LEU A 72 -8.77 2.18 -0.05
CA LEU A 72 -9.38 2.04 -1.37
C LEU A 72 -9.56 0.56 -1.73
N ALA A 73 -8.52 -0.26 -1.56
CA ALA A 73 -8.58 -1.70 -1.82
C ALA A 73 -9.64 -2.41 -0.95
N GLU A 74 -9.71 -2.08 0.34
CA GLU A 74 -10.71 -2.60 1.28
C GLU A 74 -12.13 -2.19 0.90
N CYS A 75 -12.34 -0.92 0.55
CA CYS A 75 -13.66 -0.39 0.18
C CYS A 75 -14.23 -1.09 -1.06
N TYR A 76 -13.39 -1.36 -2.06
CA TYR A 76 -13.80 -2.01 -3.31
C TYR A 76 -13.65 -3.54 -3.30
N GLY A 77 -13.13 -4.13 -2.22
CA GLY A 77 -12.88 -5.56 -2.13
C GLY A 77 -11.92 -6.06 -3.21
N CYS A 78 -10.83 -5.31 -3.46
CA CYS A 78 -9.83 -5.69 -4.46
C CYS A 78 -9.24 -7.07 -4.17
N ALA A 79 -9.00 -7.85 -5.22
CA ALA A 79 -8.45 -9.19 -5.09
C ALA A 79 -7.06 -9.20 -4.42
N ASN A 80 -6.20 -8.26 -4.82
CA ASN A 80 -4.83 -8.12 -4.31
C ASN A 80 -4.53 -6.65 -3.96
N HIS A 81 -3.82 -6.42 -2.87
CA HIS A 81 -3.19 -5.13 -2.52
C HIS A 81 -1.68 -5.32 -2.44
N THR A 82 -0.93 -4.59 -3.29
CA THR A 82 0.53 -4.70 -3.39
C THR A 82 1.17 -3.34 -3.22
N LEU A 83 2.08 -3.23 -2.24
CA LEU A 83 2.91 -2.07 -1.99
C LEU A 83 4.25 -2.24 -2.71
N ILE A 84 4.53 -1.36 -3.66
CA ILE A 84 5.79 -1.35 -4.41
C ILE A 84 6.76 -0.40 -3.72
N LYS A 85 7.89 -0.93 -3.23
CA LYS A 85 8.89 -0.21 -2.43
C LYS A 85 10.28 -0.34 -3.06
N ASP A 86 11.28 0.28 -2.44
CA ASP A 86 12.69 0.21 -2.84
C ASP A 86 13.50 -0.85 -2.06
N VAL A 87 12.79 -1.72 -1.32
CA VAL A 87 13.34 -2.84 -0.53
C VAL A 87 12.57 -4.12 -0.85
N ASP A 88 13.17 -5.28 -0.57
CA ASP A 88 12.58 -6.61 -0.87
C ASP A 88 11.32 -6.93 -0.06
N GLY A 89 11.09 -6.20 1.03
CA GLY A 89 9.92 -6.32 1.89
C GLY A 89 10.25 -5.85 3.31
N LEU A 90 9.73 -6.57 4.30
CA LEU A 90 9.96 -6.29 5.72
C LEU A 90 11.21 -7.02 6.24
N TYR A 91 11.94 -6.34 7.11
CA TYR A 91 13.13 -6.85 7.79
C TYR A 91 13.04 -6.60 9.29
N GLU A 92 13.83 -7.32 10.08
CA GLU A 92 13.91 -7.13 11.54
C GLU A 92 14.53 -5.79 11.96
N ALA A 93 15.34 -5.19 11.08
CA ALA A 93 15.88 -3.84 11.20
C ALA A 93 15.97 -3.21 9.79
N ASP A 94 16.23 -1.91 9.69
CA ASP A 94 16.37 -1.24 8.39
C ASP A 94 17.59 -1.80 7.64
N PRO A 95 17.40 -2.50 6.50
CA PRO A 95 18.49 -3.18 5.78
C PRO A 95 19.50 -2.19 5.17
N LYS A 96 19.17 -0.90 5.06
CA LYS A 96 20.10 0.15 4.61
C LYS A 96 21.11 0.51 5.70
N THR A 97 20.75 0.32 6.97
CA THR A 97 21.61 0.59 8.13
C THR A 97 22.22 -0.67 8.74
N ASP A 98 21.54 -1.81 8.61
CA ASP A 98 22.00 -3.11 9.06
C ASP A 98 21.86 -4.15 7.94
N PRO A 99 22.92 -4.40 7.15
CA PRO A 99 22.91 -5.38 6.07
C PRO A 99 22.69 -6.83 6.54
N LYS A 100 22.81 -7.12 7.84
CA LYS A 100 22.58 -8.46 8.40
C LYS A 100 21.15 -8.64 8.90
N ALA A 101 20.28 -7.63 8.79
CA ALA A 101 18.90 -7.72 9.19
C ALA A 101 18.21 -8.91 8.49
N ALA A 102 17.51 -9.73 9.26
CA ALA A 102 16.82 -10.90 8.72
C ALA A 102 15.56 -10.48 7.94
N PHE A 103 15.38 -11.05 6.75
CA PHE A 103 14.21 -10.83 5.92
C PHE A 103 12.99 -11.59 6.47
N ILE A 104 11.85 -10.92 6.56
CA ILE A 104 10.58 -11.48 7.03
C ILE A 104 9.69 -11.73 5.81
N LYS A 105 9.57 -12.99 5.39
CA LYS A 105 8.77 -13.38 4.21
C LYS A 105 7.26 -13.28 4.44
N ASP A 106 6.83 -13.59 5.64
CA ASP A 106 5.42 -13.65 6.01
C ASP A 106 5.29 -13.30 7.50
N ILE A 107 4.29 -12.51 7.85
CA ILE A 107 4.00 -12.13 9.23
C ILE A 107 2.53 -11.80 9.42
N THR A 108 1.96 -12.12 10.59
CA THR A 108 0.61 -11.66 10.95
C THR A 108 0.62 -10.30 11.64
N VAL A 109 -0.55 -9.67 11.73
CA VAL A 109 -0.71 -8.41 12.48
C VAL A 109 -0.32 -8.57 13.95
N MET A 110 -0.73 -9.64 14.64
CA MET A 110 -0.33 -9.88 16.03
C MET A 110 1.19 -10.03 16.20
N GLU A 111 1.83 -10.83 15.35
CA GLU A 111 3.28 -11.03 15.38
C GLU A 111 4.04 -9.72 15.14
N LEU A 112 3.58 -8.92 14.17
CA LEU A 112 4.18 -7.63 13.84
C LEU A 112 4.05 -6.64 15.01
N LYS A 113 2.91 -6.62 15.71
CA LYS A 113 2.73 -5.81 16.93
C LYS A 113 3.66 -6.26 18.06
N ALA A 114 3.83 -7.57 18.25
CA ALA A 114 4.69 -8.13 19.28
C ALA A 114 6.17 -7.81 19.06
N ARG A 115 6.64 -7.84 17.80
CA ARG A 115 8.04 -7.54 17.44
C ARG A 115 8.45 -6.09 17.70
N LYS A 116 7.51 -5.14 17.74
CA LYS A 116 7.77 -3.70 17.99
C LYS A 116 8.91 -3.12 17.12
N LEU A 117 8.92 -3.48 15.83
CA LEU A 117 9.97 -3.03 14.90
C LEU A 117 10.07 -1.49 14.88
N PRO A 118 11.29 -0.93 14.95
CA PRO A 118 11.49 0.52 15.09
C PRO A 118 11.02 1.28 13.85
N THR A 119 11.31 0.75 12.67
CA THR A 119 10.92 1.31 11.37
C THR A 119 10.14 0.26 10.58
N LEU A 120 9.32 0.73 9.63
CA LEU A 120 8.54 -0.10 8.72
C LEU A 120 8.64 0.51 7.32
N PRO A 121 8.67 -0.31 6.24
CA PRO A 121 8.66 0.18 4.86
C PRO A 121 7.25 0.63 4.41
N PHE A 122 6.29 0.67 5.32
CA PHE A 122 4.91 1.10 5.10
C PHE A 122 4.38 1.90 6.29
N ASP A 123 3.27 2.62 6.09
CA ASP A 123 2.64 3.39 7.17
C ASP A 123 2.20 2.48 8.33
N ARG A 124 2.63 2.78 9.55
CA ARG A 124 2.35 1.95 10.75
C ARG A 124 0.86 1.74 10.99
N VAL A 125 0.00 2.66 10.53
CA VAL A 125 -1.46 2.55 10.67
C VAL A 125 -2.05 1.38 9.88
N LEU A 126 -1.37 0.87 8.85
CA LEU A 126 -1.84 -0.32 8.11
C LEU A 126 -2.00 -1.54 9.01
N ILE A 127 -1.21 -1.63 10.09
CA ILE A 127 -1.31 -2.73 11.06
C ILE A 127 -2.70 -2.75 11.70
N ASP A 128 -3.22 -1.58 12.07
CA ASP A 128 -4.54 -1.45 12.70
C ASP A 128 -5.67 -1.49 11.66
N LEU A 129 -5.46 -0.92 10.47
CA LEU A 129 -6.43 -1.03 9.38
C LEU A 129 -6.65 -2.48 8.94
N LEU A 130 -5.57 -3.26 8.79
CA LEU A 130 -5.64 -4.66 8.41
C LEU A 130 -6.30 -5.52 9.50
N ALA A 131 -6.08 -5.22 10.78
CA ALA A 131 -6.77 -5.87 11.88
C ALA A 131 -8.31 -5.73 11.77
N CYS A 132 -8.76 -4.55 11.35
CA CYS A 132 -10.18 -4.22 11.19
C CYS A 132 -10.77 -4.64 9.83
N ALA A 133 -9.94 -5.05 8.86
CA ALA A 133 -10.35 -5.27 7.48
C ALA A 133 -11.34 -6.44 7.31
N ARG A 134 -12.35 -6.23 6.46
CA ARG A 134 -13.42 -7.18 6.16
C ARG A 134 -13.21 -7.89 4.83
N GLN A 135 -12.69 -7.20 3.81
CA GLN A 135 -12.50 -7.76 2.47
C GLN A 135 -11.04 -8.16 2.22
N VAL A 136 -10.11 -7.21 2.36
CA VAL A 136 -8.69 -7.41 2.11
C VAL A 136 -8.04 -8.06 3.34
N LYS A 137 -7.67 -9.35 3.22
CA LYS A 137 -7.11 -10.14 4.33
C LYS A 137 -5.59 -10.09 4.42
N GLN A 138 -4.93 -9.52 3.42
CA GLN A 138 -3.48 -9.38 3.40
C GLN A 138 -3.08 -8.29 2.42
N PHE A 139 -1.86 -7.79 2.59
CA PHE A 139 -1.17 -7.03 1.55
C PHE A 139 0.24 -7.58 1.36
N GLN A 140 0.80 -7.37 0.18
CA GLN A 140 2.16 -7.80 -0.16
C GLN A 140 3.07 -6.60 -0.41
N ILE A 141 4.29 -6.64 0.09
CA ILE A 141 5.33 -5.65 -0.14
C ILE A 141 6.35 -6.27 -1.10
N ILE A 142 6.66 -5.58 -2.21
CA ILE A 142 7.65 -6.02 -3.20
C ILE A 142 8.65 -4.93 -3.53
N ASN A 143 9.81 -5.32 -4.06
CA ASN A 143 10.82 -4.39 -4.56
C ASN A 143 10.54 -3.97 -6.01
N GLY A 144 10.15 -2.71 -6.21
CA GLY A 144 9.93 -2.11 -7.52
C GLY A 144 11.19 -1.97 -8.39
N LEU A 145 12.39 -2.04 -7.79
CA LEU A 145 13.66 -2.03 -8.52
C LEU A 145 13.97 -3.39 -9.16
N LYS A 146 13.15 -4.42 -8.90
CA LYS A 146 13.24 -5.76 -9.48
C LYS A 146 12.00 -6.01 -10.37
N PRO A 147 12.01 -5.61 -11.65
CA PRO A 147 10.80 -5.57 -12.49
C PRO A 147 10.08 -6.92 -12.64
N HIS A 148 10.83 -8.02 -12.56
CA HIS A 148 10.28 -9.38 -12.69
C HIS A 148 9.33 -9.77 -11.55
N LEU A 149 9.29 -9.02 -10.43
CA LEU A 149 8.40 -9.31 -9.30
C LEU A 149 6.97 -8.78 -9.49
N LEU A 150 6.76 -7.77 -10.33
CA LEU A 150 5.46 -7.08 -10.42
C LEU A 150 4.36 -7.99 -10.97
N VAL A 151 4.61 -8.67 -12.09
CA VAL A 151 3.60 -9.52 -12.74
C VAL A 151 3.18 -10.70 -11.87
N PRO A 152 4.10 -11.47 -11.25
CA PRO A 152 3.76 -12.48 -10.26
C PRO A 152 2.95 -11.93 -9.08
N ALA A 153 3.34 -10.79 -8.51
CA ALA A 153 2.63 -10.18 -7.40
C ALA A 153 1.18 -9.81 -7.76
N LEU A 154 0.96 -9.27 -8.96
CA LEU A 154 -0.39 -8.97 -9.48
C LEU A 154 -1.24 -10.23 -9.67
N ARG A 155 -0.62 -11.38 -9.97
CA ARG A 155 -1.29 -12.69 -10.02
C ARG A 155 -1.54 -13.32 -8.65
N GLY A 156 -1.09 -12.68 -7.57
CA GLY A 156 -1.24 -13.18 -6.20
C GLY A 156 -0.12 -14.11 -5.75
N GLU A 157 0.97 -14.24 -6.52
CA GLU A 157 2.12 -15.05 -6.13
C GLU A 157 2.91 -14.38 -4.98
N HIS A 158 3.50 -15.20 -4.12
CA HIS A 158 4.31 -14.74 -2.99
C HIS A 158 5.75 -14.47 -3.43
N VAL A 159 6.06 -13.20 -3.71
CA VAL A 159 7.34 -12.74 -4.27
C VAL A 159 8.01 -11.62 -3.45
N GLY A 160 7.48 -11.34 -2.26
CA GLY A 160 8.06 -10.40 -1.29
C GLY A 160 7.62 -10.72 0.13
N THR A 161 7.27 -9.71 0.92
CA THR A 161 6.68 -9.92 2.25
C THR A 161 5.16 -9.89 2.19
N ILE A 162 4.49 -10.90 2.75
CA ILE A 162 3.04 -10.85 2.99
C ILE A 162 2.78 -10.47 4.45
N VAL A 163 1.95 -9.45 4.67
CA VAL A 163 1.40 -9.12 5.99
C VAL A 163 -0.06 -9.55 6.01
N ARG A 164 -0.41 -10.48 6.91
CA ARG A 164 -1.72 -11.12 6.96
C ARG A 164 -2.54 -10.63 8.15
N LYS A 165 -3.84 -10.46 7.93
CA LYS A 165 -4.80 -10.37 9.02
C LYS A 165 -4.77 -11.70 9.80
N ASP A 166 -4.84 -11.62 11.12
CA ASP A 166 -4.94 -12.81 11.95
C ASP A 166 -6.20 -13.62 11.60
N ALA A 167 -6.14 -14.94 11.77
CA ALA A 167 -7.33 -15.78 11.64
C ALA A 167 -8.36 -15.35 12.71
N ALA A 168 -9.64 -15.39 12.35
CA ALA A 168 -10.68 -15.28 13.38
C ALA A 168 -10.66 -16.57 14.21
N ASP A 169 -10.55 -16.44 15.53
CA ASP A 169 -10.85 -17.54 16.46
C ASP A 169 -12.31 -18.00 16.31
#